data_AF-A0A534JYP1-F1
#
_entry.id   AF-A0A534JYP1-F1
#
_cell.length_a   1.000
_cell.length_b   1.000
_cell.length_c   1.000
_cell.angle_alpha   90.00
_cell.angle_beta   90.00
_cell.angle_gamma   90.00
#
_symmetry.space_group_name_H-M   'P 1'
#
loop_
_entity.id
_entity.type
_entity.pdbx_description
1 polymer ?
#
loop_
_entity_poly.entity_id
_entity_poly.type
_entity_poly.pdbx_seq_one_letter_code
_entity_poly.pdbx_strand_id
1 'polypeptide(L)'
;MTALTMSEKILARASHVDSVRPGQIIDGTVDLLYMHEMLAMALLPFNEIGTMKVWDPEKIVVTLDHWVPPPTPEIAKMHQTIRDFCHKQGIKRFHDVGDHGIVHQLIAERGYAHPWDLVIGSDSHTNMVGAVGAFAAGIGATDTAAVMATGRLWLRVPETIRVDIRGTLANRTGAKDVILKVIGTTGDDGARYAAVEFKGPTVKAFPMNERFVLCNMTTEMGAKVGMIEADSVTKEYLAHAGAPFRPIDSDEEASFAKTFEFDVDGMGPQVACPSNPANLKPVEDVEGTKIDVAFLGSCTNARIEDLRIAAELLRGEKVAAGVRF
;
A
#
# COMPACT_ATOMS: atom_id res chain seq x y z
N MET A 1 29.14 9.25 -8.59
CA MET A 1 28.07 8.99 -7.61
C MET A 1 27.60 7.58 -7.84
N THR A 2 27.34 6.83 -6.77
CA THR A 2 26.79 5.46 -6.87
C THR A 2 25.36 5.55 -7.41
N ALA A 3 25.01 4.73 -8.39
CA ALA A 3 23.64 4.64 -8.90
C ALA A 3 22.74 4.01 -7.83
N LEU A 4 21.59 4.62 -7.57
CA LEU A 4 20.68 4.27 -6.48
C LEU A 4 19.33 3.81 -7.02
N THR A 5 18.74 2.84 -6.33
CA THR A 5 17.34 2.44 -6.51
C THR A 5 16.38 3.50 -5.95
N MET A 6 15.08 3.41 -6.26
CA MET A 6 14.09 4.37 -5.72
C MET A 6 14.07 4.36 -4.20
N SER A 7 14.09 3.16 -3.61
CA SER A 7 14.16 2.95 -2.17
C SER A 7 15.38 3.67 -1.57
N GLU A 8 16.57 3.44 -2.11
CA GLU A 8 17.80 4.07 -1.63
C GLU A 8 17.79 5.59 -1.79
N LYS A 9 17.27 6.11 -2.91
CA LYS A 9 17.12 7.56 -3.14
C LYS A 9 16.24 8.22 -2.06
N ILE A 10 15.10 7.61 -1.75
CA ILE A 10 14.18 8.13 -0.73
C ILE A 10 14.80 8.05 0.66
N LEU A 11 15.42 6.91 1.00
CA LEU A 11 16.00 6.70 2.33
C LEU A 11 17.26 7.56 2.56
N ALA A 12 18.08 7.80 1.53
CA ALA A 12 19.19 8.75 1.59
C ALA A 12 18.67 10.17 1.88
N ARG A 13 17.64 10.61 1.14
CA ARG A 13 16.99 11.91 1.35
C ARG A 13 16.39 12.03 2.75
N ALA A 14 15.66 11.02 3.22
CA ALA A 14 15.04 11.03 4.54
C ALA A 14 16.07 11.07 5.69
N SER A 15 17.29 10.58 5.42
CA SER A 15 18.40 10.54 6.38
C SER A 15 19.36 11.72 6.28
N HIS A 16 19.12 12.65 5.35
CA HIS A 16 19.98 13.82 5.09
C HIS A 16 21.42 13.46 4.70
N VAL A 17 21.58 12.42 3.88
CA VAL A 17 22.87 11.98 3.34
C VAL A 17 22.79 11.82 1.82
N ASP A 18 23.94 11.85 1.15
CA ASP A 18 23.99 11.75 -0.33
C ASP A 18 23.69 10.34 -0.85
N SER A 19 23.97 9.30 -0.05
CA SER A 19 23.73 7.91 -0.43
C SER A 19 23.59 7.01 0.78
N VAL A 20 22.92 5.87 0.56
CA VAL A 20 22.81 4.76 1.51
C VAL A 20 23.11 3.45 0.77
N ARG A 21 23.23 2.35 1.51
CA ARG A 21 23.38 1.01 0.93
C ARG A 21 22.49 -0.02 1.64
N PRO A 22 22.12 -1.14 0.99
CA PRO A 22 21.33 -2.17 1.63
C PRO A 22 21.98 -2.68 2.91
N GLY A 23 21.16 -2.95 3.92
CA GLY A 23 21.60 -3.36 5.25
C GLY A 23 22.06 -2.23 6.18
N GLN A 24 22.29 -1.01 5.68
CA GLN A 24 22.55 0.15 6.52
C GLN A 24 21.33 0.50 7.37
N ILE A 25 21.52 0.75 8.68
CA ILE A 25 20.49 1.34 9.53
C ILE A 25 20.57 2.86 9.40
N ILE A 26 19.44 3.47 9.12
CA ILE A 26 19.27 4.92 9.03
C ILE A 26 18.34 5.43 10.12
N ASP A 27 18.42 6.72 10.42
CA ASP A 27 17.45 7.46 11.23
C ASP A 27 16.69 8.43 10.31
N GLY A 28 15.58 7.93 9.75
CA GLY A 28 14.81 8.58 8.68
C GLY A 28 13.78 9.57 9.20
N THR A 29 13.72 10.73 8.56
CA THR A 29 12.69 11.75 8.80
C THR A 29 11.39 11.34 8.09
N VAL A 30 10.32 11.16 8.86
CA VAL A 30 9.01 10.74 8.33
C VAL A 30 8.27 11.95 7.74
N ASP A 31 7.77 11.80 6.52
CA ASP A 31 6.98 12.85 5.86
C ASP A 31 5.50 12.76 6.19
N LEU A 32 5.00 11.53 6.33
CA LEU A 32 3.61 11.23 6.66
C LEU A 32 3.54 10.01 7.58
N LEU A 33 2.85 10.17 8.71
CA LEU A 33 2.38 9.04 9.51
C LEU A 33 0.88 8.91 9.32
N TYR A 34 0.39 7.71 8.99
CA TYR A 34 -1.05 7.46 9.04
C TYR A 34 -1.42 6.25 9.85
N MET A 35 -2.61 6.31 10.43
CA MET A 35 -3.14 5.29 11.30
C MET A 35 -4.62 5.10 11.06
N HIS A 36 -5.10 3.94 11.44
CA HIS A 36 -6.51 3.69 11.68
C HIS A 36 -6.71 3.45 13.18
N GLU A 37 -7.66 2.59 13.59
CA GLU A 37 -7.98 2.32 14.99
C GLU A 37 -6.79 1.79 15.81
N MET A 38 -5.74 1.29 15.15
CA MET A 38 -4.46 0.90 15.76
C MET A 38 -3.79 2.04 16.54
N LEU A 39 -4.15 3.30 16.28
CA LEU A 39 -3.75 4.44 17.12
C LEU A 39 -4.06 4.17 18.60
N ALA A 40 -5.20 3.55 18.92
CA ALA A 40 -5.58 3.26 20.30
C ALA A 40 -4.54 2.40 21.04
N MET A 41 -3.88 1.47 20.33
CA MET A 41 -2.79 0.67 20.89
C MET A 41 -1.48 1.45 20.98
N ALA A 42 -1.23 2.38 20.06
CA ALA A 42 -0.05 3.26 20.10
C ALA A 42 -0.12 4.32 21.22
N LEU A 43 -1.32 4.64 21.74
CA LEU A 43 -1.46 5.64 22.81
C LEU A 43 -0.76 5.25 24.11
N LEU A 44 -0.76 3.97 24.49
CA LEU A 44 -0.07 3.52 25.71
C LEU A 44 1.44 3.77 25.62
N PRO A 45 2.19 3.20 24.65
CA PRO A 45 3.62 3.47 24.52
C PRO A 45 3.93 4.95 24.28
N PHE A 46 3.05 5.68 23.57
CA PHE A 46 3.22 7.13 23.38
C PHE A 46 3.20 7.90 24.71
N ASN A 47 2.27 7.56 25.61
CA ASN A 47 2.20 8.17 26.93
C ASN A 47 3.40 7.77 27.82
N GLU A 48 3.90 6.54 27.68
CA GLU A 48 5.07 6.05 28.43
C GLU A 48 6.38 6.72 28.01
N ILE A 49 6.51 7.16 26.74
CA ILE A 49 7.65 7.98 26.28
C ILE A 49 7.72 9.31 27.06
N GLY A 50 6.62 9.79 27.61
CA GLY A 50 6.57 10.99 28.46
C GLY A 50 6.49 12.31 27.70
N THR A 51 6.27 12.28 26.37
CA THR A 51 5.90 13.47 25.60
C THR A 51 4.41 13.77 25.74
N MET A 52 4.06 15.05 25.70
CA MET A 52 2.66 15.51 25.78
C MET A 52 2.05 15.82 24.42
N LYS A 53 2.88 15.98 23.39
CA LYS A 53 2.48 16.41 22.05
C LYS A 53 3.06 15.51 20.97
N VAL A 54 2.30 15.32 19.91
CA VAL A 54 2.80 14.73 18.66
C VAL A 54 3.80 15.68 17.98
N TRP A 55 4.72 15.13 17.17
CA TRP A 55 5.80 15.89 16.54
C TRP A 55 5.26 16.97 15.58
N ASP A 56 4.28 16.61 14.77
CA ASP A 56 3.63 17.50 13.80
C ASP A 56 2.22 16.99 13.49
N PRO A 57 1.16 17.64 13.99
CA PRO A 57 -0.22 17.19 13.75
C PRO A 57 -0.67 17.36 12.29
N GLU A 58 0.02 18.16 11.46
CA GLU A 58 -0.31 18.31 10.05
C GLU A 58 0.28 17.19 9.19
N LYS A 59 1.23 16.41 9.73
CA LYS A 59 1.82 15.21 9.10
C LYS A 59 1.24 13.89 9.59
N ILE A 60 0.18 13.95 10.41
CA ILE A 60 -0.51 12.77 10.93
C ILE A 60 -1.90 12.70 10.31
N VAL A 61 -2.24 11.55 9.74
CA VAL A 61 -3.59 11.23 9.26
C VAL A 61 -4.16 10.10 10.09
N VAL A 62 -5.43 10.21 10.49
CA VAL A 62 -6.13 9.17 11.24
C VAL A 62 -7.48 8.92 10.56
N THR A 63 -7.86 7.66 10.36
CA THR A 63 -9.20 7.29 9.87
C THR A 63 -9.82 6.23 10.76
N LEU A 64 -11.13 6.04 10.68
CA LEU A 64 -11.84 4.88 11.24
C LEU A 64 -12.39 4.07 10.07
N ASP A 65 -11.94 2.84 9.86
CA ASP A 65 -12.29 2.05 8.67
C ASP A 65 -12.52 0.56 8.92
N HIS A 66 -11.94 -0.03 9.97
CA HIS A 66 -12.10 -1.46 10.27
C HIS A 66 -13.45 -1.79 10.89
N TRP A 67 -14.02 -0.85 11.66
CA TRP A 67 -15.25 -1.08 12.42
C TRP A 67 -16.25 0.07 12.29
N VAL A 68 -16.79 0.24 11.08
CA VAL A 68 -17.76 1.31 10.81
C VAL A 68 -19.09 0.74 10.28
N PRO A 69 -20.22 0.91 11.00
CA PRO A 69 -20.34 1.45 12.36
C PRO A 69 -19.72 0.53 13.44
N PRO A 70 -19.39 1.05 14.65
CA PRO A 70 -18.76 0.26 15.70
C PRO A 70 -19.70 -0.86 16.18
N PRO A 71 -19.31 -2.14 16.10
CA PRO A 71 -20.21 -3.27 16.36
C PRO A 71 -20.44 -3.53 17.85
N THR A 72 -19.60 -2.99 18.75
CA THR A 72 -19.70 -3.18 20.20
C THR A 72 -19.46 -1.89 20.99
N PRO A 73 -19.91 -1.81 22.25
CA PRO A 73 -19.62 -0.67 23.13
C PRO A 73 -18.12 -0.42 23.35
N GLU A 74 -17.30 -1.47 23.38
CA GLU A 74 -15.84 -1.38 23.54
C GLU A 74 -15.21 -0.68 22.32
N ILE A 75 -15.63 -1.04 21.11
CA ILE A 75 -15.18 -0.38 19.88
C ILE A 75 -15.69 1.06 19.82
N ALA A 76 -16.93 1.31 20.23
CA ALA A 76 -17.46 2.68 20.33
C ALA A 76 -16.64 3.54 21.31
N LYS A 77 -16.20 2.96 22.44
CA LYS A 77 -15.33 3.64 23.40
C LYS A 77 -13.93 3.88 22.84
N MET A 78 -13.37 2.92 22.10
CA MET A 78 -12.10 3.10 21.39
C MET A 78 -12.18 4.25 20.38
N HIS A 79 -13.24 4.33 19.58
CA HIS A 79 -13.45 5.44 18.65
C HIS A 79 -13.53 6.79 19.39
N GLN A 80 -14.21 6.84 20.54
CA GLN A 80 -14.23 8.05 21.36
C GLN A 80 -12.82 8.45 21.83
N THR A 81 -12.02 7.50 22.32
CA THR A 81 -10.64 7.75 22.73
C THR A 81 -9.78 8.30 21.59
N ILE A 82 -9.94 7.78 20.38
CA ILE A 82 -9.25 8.26 19.17
C ILE A 82 -9.66 9.70 18.84
N ARG A 83 -10.97 10.00 18.86
CA ARG A 83 -11.50 11.36 18.63
C ARG A 83 -10.93 12.35 19.64
N ASP A 84 -10.99 12.00 20.92
CA ASP A 84 -10.50 12.83 22.01
C ASP A 84 -8.99 13.11 21.84
N PHE A 85 -8.22 12.10 21.45
CA PHE A 85 -6.80 12.25 21.17
C PHE A 85 -6.55 13.18 19.97
N CYS A 86 -7.20 12.95 18.84
CA CYS A 86 -7.03 13.77 17.64
C CYS A 86 -7.37 15.25 17.92
N HIS A 87 -8.47 15.50 18.62
CA HIS A 87 -8.87 16.85 19.05
C HIS A 87 -7.83 17.48 19.99
N LYS A 88 -7.39 16.74 21.02
CA LYS A 88 -6.39 17.22 21.98
C LYS A 88 -5.04 17.57 21.32
N GLN A 89 -4.63 16.79 20.33
CA GLN A 89 -3.37 16.98 19.62
C GLN A 89 -3.47 17.97 18.45
N GLY A 90 -4.69 18.38 18.08
CA GLY A 90 -4.92 19.27 16.94
C GLY A 90 -4.71 18.59 15.58
N ILE A 91 -4.89 17.27 15.50
CA ILE A 91 -4.78 16.51 14.24
C ILE A 91 -6.01 16.81 13.39
N LYS A 92 -5.83 17.64 12.35
CA LYS A 92 -6.93 18.06 11.47
C LYS A 92 -7.28 17.03 10.40
N ARG A 93 -6.32 16.20 9.99
CA ARG A 93 -6.53 15.12 9.01
C ARG A 93 -7.10 13.86 9.69
N PHE A 94 -8.12 14.07 10.52
CA PHE A 94 -8.88 12.99 11.16
C PHE A 94 -10.18 12.77 10.38
N HIS A 95 -10.32 11.59 9.80
CA HIS A 95 -11.46 11.16 8.99
C HIS A 95 -12.35 10.23 9.81
N ASP A 96 -13.39 10.80 10.40
CA ASP A 96 -14.35 10.07 11.22
C ASP A 96 -15.40 9.34 10.34
N VAL A 97 -16.25 8.56 10.99
CA VAL A 97 -17.44 7.95 10.39
C VAL A 97 -18.25 9.00 9.63
N GLY A 98 -18.40 8.80 8.32
CA GLY A 98 -19.06 9.72 7.38
C GLY A 98 -18.10 10.43 6.42
N ASP A 99 -16.83 10.60 6.77
CA ASP A 99 -15.75 11.09 5.87
C ASP A 99 -14.60 10.05 5.71
N HIS A 100 -14.75 8.90 6.37
CA HIS A 100 -13.85 7.76 6.29
C HIS A 100 -13.82 7.03 4.93
N GLY A 101 -12.80 6.21 4.79
CA GLY A 101 -12.63 5.16 3.78
C GLY A 101 -11.49 4.24 4.22
N ILE A 102 -11.27 3.16 3.48
CA ILE A 102 -10.13 2.27 3.72
C ILE A 102 -8.84 3.11 3.76
N VAL A 103 -8.04 2.98 4.82
CA VAL A 103 -6.96 3.93 5.14
C VAL A 103 -6.03 4.19 3.96
N HIS A 104 -5.54 3.14 3.30
CA HIS A 104 -4.62 3.26 2.16
C HIS A 104 -5.25 4.00 0.98
N GLN A 105 -6.53 3.69 0.71
CA GLN A 105 -7.29 4.35 -0.34
C GLN A 105 -7.49 5.83 -0.03
N LEU A 106 -7.83 6.14 1.22
CA LEU A 106 -7.99 7.51 1.68
C LEU A 106 -6.68 8.31 1.57
N ILE A 107 -5.54 7.73 1.95
CA ILE A 107 -4.24 8.39 1.81
C ILE A 107 -3.93 8.72 0.34
N ALA A 108 -4.18 7.77 -0.56
CA ALA A 108 -3.98 7.96 -1.99
C ALA A 108 -4.95 9.01 -2.57
N GLU A 109 -6.25 8.88 -2.32
CA GLU A 109 -7.30 9.74 -2.88
C GLU A 109 -7.26 11.17 -2.36
N ARG A 110 -6.88 11.39 -1.10
CA ARG A 110 -6.74 12.74 -0.55
C ARG A 110 -5.42 13.39 -0.96
N GLY A 111 -4.54 12.65 -1.65
CA GLY A 111 -3.24 13.13 -2.09
C GLY A 111 -2.34 13.50 -0.93
N TYR A 112 -2.40 12.74 0.18
CA TYR A 112 -1.58 13.02 1.37
C TYR A 112 -0.15 12.50 1.24
N ALA A 113 0.10 11.55 0.34
CA ALA A 113 1.41 11.02 0.03
C ALA A 113 1.83 11.44 -1.37
N HIS A 114 3.11 11.77 -1.52
CA HIS A 114 3.71 12.24 -2.75
C HIS A 114 4.94 11.41 -3.14
N PRO A 115 5.35 11.48 -4.42
CA PRO A 115 6.64 10.97 -4.85
C PRO A 115 7.76 11.48 -3.95
N TRP A 116 8.74 10.63 -3.69
CA TRP A 116 9.85 10.85 -2.76
C TRP A 116 9.56 10.67 -1.29
N ASP A 117 8.31 10.72 -0.80
CA ASP A 117 8.01 10.70 0.64
C ASP A 117 8.45 9.41 1.34
N LEU A 118 8.87 9.53 2.61
CA LEU A 118 8.95 8.43 3.56
C LEU A 118 7.63 8.39 4.33
N VAL A 119 6.77 7.45 3.95
CA VAL A 119 5.43 7.25 4.50
C VAL A 119 5.43 6.05 5.43
N ILE A 120 4.91 6.25 6.64
CA ILE A 120 4.81 5.22 7.66
C ILE A 120 3.35 5.03 8.03
N GLY A 121 2.91 3.78 8.12
CA GLY A 121 1.54 3.44 8.48
C GLY A 121 1.49 2.36 9.56
N SER A 122 0.43 2.36 10.35
CA SER A 122 0.20 1.33 11.40
C SER A 122 -0.47 0.05 10.88
N ASP A 123 -0.42 -0.19 9.57
CA ASP A 123 -1.06 -1.33 8.88
C ASP A 123 -0.08 -2.01 7.92
N SER A 124 -0.21 -3.32 7.72
CA SER A 124 0.70 -4.08 6.87
C SER A 124 0.67 -3.67 5.40
N HIS A 125 -0.49 -3.26 4.89
CA HIS A 125 -0.70 -2.91 3.47
C HIS A 125 -0.40 -1.44 3.17
N THR A 126 0.36 -0.79 4.06
CA THR A 126 0.85 0.57 3.87
C THR A 126 1.64 0.74 2.57
N ASN A 127 2.28 -0.35 2.13
CA ASN A 127 2.99 -0.48 0.87
C ASN A 127 2.15 -0.14 -0.37
N MET A 128 0.81 -0.20 -0.33
CA MET A 128 -0.04 0.25 -1.45
C MET A 128 0.35 1.66 -1.91
N VAL A 129 0.65 2.55 -0.97
CA VAL A 129 0.98 3.96 -1.24
C VAL A 129 2.30 4.09 -2.01
N GLY A 130 3.16 3.07 -2.04
CA GLY A 130 4.38 3.10 -2.86
C GLY A 130 4.12 3.14 -4.37
N ALA A 131 2.89 2.89 -4.81
CA ALA A 131 2.48 3.08 -6.21
C ALA A 131 2.58 4.54 -6.69
N VAL A 132 2.55 5.54 -5.77
CA VAL A 132 2.79 6.95 -6.12
C VAL A 132 4.29 7.32 -6.13
N GLY A 133 5.20 6.35 -5.97
CA GLY A 133 6.64 6.60 -5.89
C GLY A 133 7.12 7.06 -4.51
N ALA A 134 6.38 6.72 -3.45
CA ALA A 134 6.79 6.90 -2.05
C ALA A 134 7.44 5.62 -1.50
N PHE A 135 8.30 5.76 -0.49
CA PHE A 135 8.68 4.62 0.35
C PHE A 135 7.64 4.48 1.45
N ALA A 136 6.72 3.53 1.32
CA ALA A 136 5.59 3.38 2.23
C ALA A 136 5.64 2.04 2.98
N ALA A 137 5.82 2.06 4.30
CA ALA A 137 6.03 0.84 5.09
C ALA A 137 5.17 0.76 6.36
N GLY A 138 4.59 -0.42 6.58
CA GLY A 138 3.88 -0.75 7.81
C GLY A 138 4.81 -0.95 9.00
N ILE A 139 4.35 -0.55 10.18
CA ILE A 139 5.05 -0.68 11.47
C ILE A 139 4.09 -1.01 12.62
N GLY A 140 4.64 -1.46 13.76
CA GLY A 140 3.88 -1.77 14.96
C GLY A 140 3.55 -0.55 15.83
N ALA A 141 2.77 -0.78 16.90
CA ALA A 141 2.31 0.28 17.81
C ALA A 141 3.45 1.03 18.53
N THR A 142 4.52 0.33 18.92
CA THR A 142 5.68 0.95 19.60
C THR A 142 6.44 1.91 18.68
N ASP A 143 6.71 1.48 17.44
CA ASP A 143 7.35 2.33 16.44
C ASP A 143 6.44 3.50 16.07
N THR A 144 5.12 3.27 16.02
CA THR A 144 4.13 4.31 15.74
C THR A 144 4.18 5.39 16.82
N ALA A 145 4.25 5.00 18.10
CA ALA A 145 4.44 5.93 19.20
C ALA A 145 5.77 6.70 19.11
N ALA A 146 6.86 6.04 18.71
CA ALA A 146 8.15 6.70 18.50
C ALA A 146 8.10 7.75 17.37
N VAL A 147 7.45 7.44 16.25
CA VAL A 147 7.23 8.39 15.14
C VAL A 147 6.31 9.53 15.59
N MET A 148 5.21 9.24 16.29
CA MET A 148 4.35 10.28 16.85
C MET A 148 5.13 11.22 17.77
N ALA A 149 6.07 10.72 18.56
CA ALA A 149 6.85 11.53 19.49
C ALA A 149 7.97 12.34 18.81
N THR A 150 8.58 11.81 17.76
CA THR A 150 9.86 12.34 17.24
C THR A 150 9.82 12.78 15.77
N GLY A 151 8.86 12.30 14.99
CA GLY A 151 8.84 12.44 13.53
C GLY A 151 9.93 11.64 12.82
N ARG A 152 10.55 10.68 13.51
CA ARG A 152 11.69 9.91 13.03
C ARG A 152 11.51 8.41 13.28
N LEU A 153 12.15 7.61 12.44
CA LEU A 153 12.14 6.16 12.57
C LEU A 153 13.46 5.55 12.13
N TRP A 154 13.93 4.57 12.90
CA TRP A 154 15.06 3.75 12.49
C TRP A 154 14.63 2.70 11.48
N LEU A 155 15.28 2.65 10.33
CA LEU A 155 14.97 1.71 9.25
C LEU A 155 16.26 1.09 8.73
N ARG A 156 16.25 -0.22 8.49
CA ARG A 156 17.29 -0.86 7.70
C ARG A 156 16.94 -0.70 6.24
N VAL A 157 17.86 -0.15 5.45
CA VAL A 157 17.73 -0.01 4.01
C VAL A 157 17.56 -1.41 3.40
N PRO A 158 16.43 -1.70 2.72
CA PRO A 158 16.20 -3.01 2.14
C PRO A 158 17.05 -3.19 0.86
N GLU A 159 17.35 -4.44 0.52
CA GLU A 159 17.75 -4.76 -0.85
C GLU A 159 16.56 -4.56 -1.79
N THR A 160 16.81 -4.29 -3.07
CA THR A 160 15.75 -4.08 -4.05
C THR A 160 15.65 -5.27 -5.01
N ILE A 161 14.44 -5.80 -5.15
CA ILE A 161 14.06 -6.80 -6.15
C ILE A 161 13.33 -6.08 -7.27
N ARG A 162 13.75 -6.33 -8.51
CA ARG A 162 13.10 -5.82 -9.71
C ARG A 162 12.13 -6.87 -10.27
N VAL A 163 10.93 -6.44 -10.62
CA VAL A 163 9.91 -7.29 -11.27
C VAL A 163 9.53 -6.65 -12.60
N ASP A 164 10.10 -7.15 -13.69
CA ASP A 164 9.85 -6.70 -15.06
C ASP A 164 8.66 -7.44 -15.67
N ILE A 165 7.61 -6.71 -16.03
CA ILE A 165 6.38 -7.26 -16.59
C ILE A 165 6.16 -6.71 -17.99
N ARG A 166 6.03 -7.64 -18.96
CA ARG A 166 5.80 -7.33 -20.38
C ARG A 166 4.65 -8.17 -20.95
N GLY A 167 4.10 -7.72 -22.08
CA GLY A 167 3.01 -8.39 -22.77
C GLY A 167 1.67 -7.68 -22.59
N THR A 168 0.67 -8.13 -23.34
CA THR A 168 -0.68 -7.56 -23.31
C THR A 168 -1.64 -8.55 -22.66
N LEU A 169 -2.34 -8.11 -21.61
CA LEU A 169 -3.31 -8.94 -20.89
C LEU A 169 -4.49 -9.32 -21.78
N ALA A 170 -5.04 -10.53 -21.57
CA ALA A 170 -6.29 -10.91 -22.21
C ALA A 170 -7.47 -10.11 -21.63
N ASN A 171 -8.61 -10.19 -22.30
CA ASN A 171 -9.83 -9.55 -21.82
C ASN A 171 -10.20 -10.06 -20.42
N ARG A 172 -10.65 -9.14 -19.54
CA ARG A 172 -11.03 -9.41 -18.14
C ARG A 172 -9.87 -9.82 -17.22
N THR A 173 -8.64 -9.56 -17.63
CA THR A 173 -7.43 -9.73 -16.81
C THR A 173 -6.87 -8.36 -16.44
N GLY A 174 -6.48 -8.17 -15.19
CA GLY A 174 -5.93 -6.91 -14.66
C GLY A 174 -4.68 -7.10 -13.79
N ALA A 175 -4.27 -6.06 -13.07
CA ALA A 175 -3.10 -6.13 -12.21
C ALA A 175 -3.28 -7.12 -11.05
N LYS A 176 -4.53 -7.42 -10.65
CA LYS A 176 -4.83 -8.46 -9.67
C LYS A 176 -4.28 -9.82 -10.12
N ASP A 177 -4.55 -10.18 -11.36
CA ASP A 177 -4.08 -11.45 -11.92
C ASP A 177 -2.55 -11.46 -12.07
N VAL A 178 -1.97 -10.31 -12.45
CA VAL A 178 -0.52 -10.14 -12.56
C VAL A 178 0.16 -10.30 -11.20
N ILE A 179 -0.30 -9.63 -10.15
CA ILE A 179 0.34 -9.74 -8.84
C ILE A 179 0.16 -11.13 -8.23
N LEU A 180 -0.99 -11.78 -8.48
CA LEU A 180 -1.17 -13.18 -8.12
C LEU A 180 -0.21 -14.11 -8.87
N LYS A 181 0.09 -13.85 -10.16
CA LYS A 181 1.13 -14.57 -10.92
C LYS A 181 2.52 -14.38 -10.33
N VAL A 182 2.85 -13.16 -9.93
CA VAL A 182 4.13 -12.83 -9.27
C VAL A 182 4.24 -13.57 -7.93
N ILE A 183 3.23 -13.48 -7.06
CA ILE A 183 3.22 -14.16 -5.76
C ILE A 183 3.27 -15.68 -5.92
N GLY A 184 2.49 -16.25 -6.85
CA GLY A 184 2.50 -17.70 -7.12
C GLY A 184 3.86 -18.23 -7.62
N THR A 185 4.66 -17.37 -8.25
CA THR A 185 6.00 -17.72 -8.76
C THR A 185 7.08 -17.48 -7.71
N THR A 186 6.95 -16.42 -6.90
CA THR A 186 7.96 -16.03 -5.91
C THR A 186 7.75 -16.71 -4.55
N GLY A 187 6.54 -17.21 -4.28
CA GLY A 187 6.12 -17.71 -2.98
C GLY A 187 5.69 -16.59 -2.03
N ASP A 188 5.23 -16.99 -0.85
CA ASP A 188 4.72 -16.09 0.20
C ASP A 188 5.82 -15.37 1.02
N ASP A 189 7.09 -15.62 0.68
CA ASP A 189 8.26 -15.08 1.37
C ASP A 189 9.40 -14.71 0.39
N GLY A 190 9.14 -14.74 -0.91
CA GLY A 190 10.13 -14.56 -1.97
C GLY A 190 10.79 -13.19 -2.02
N ALA A 191 10.22 -12.19 -1.33
CA ALA A 191 10.74 -10.84 -1.20
C ALA A 191 10.93 -10.41 0.26
N ARG A 192 11.19 -11.34 1.19
CA ARG A 192 11.38 -11.04 2.62
C ARG A 192 12.28 -9.83 2.86
N TYR A 193 11.71 -8.78 3.45
CA TYR A 193 12.36 -7.50 3.77
C TYR A 193 12.95 -6.74 2.55
N ALA A 194 12.63 -7.11 1.32
CA ALA A 194 13.08 -6.38 0.14
C ALA A 194 12.14 -5.22 -0.21
N ALA A 195 12.65 -4.20 -0.88
CA ALA A 195 11.84 -3.31 -1.70
C ALA A 195 11.56 -4.01 -3.04
N VAL A 196 10.30 -4.01 -3.50
CA VAL A 196 9.92 -4.56 -4.80
C VAL A 196 9.63 -3.41 -5.74
N GLU A 197 10.42 -3.27 -6.81
CA GLU A 197 10.18 -2.30 -7.87
C GLU A 197 9.55 -2.97 -9.09
N PHE A 198 8.30 -2.60 -9.40
CA PHE A 198 7.61 -3.08 -10.60
C PHE A 198 7.98 -2.22 -11.81
N LYS A 199 8.34 -2.90 -12.90
CA LYS A 199 8.89 -2.32 -14.12
C LYS A 199 8.27 -2.95 -15.35
N GLY A 200 8.57 -2.37 -16.50
CA GLY A 200 8.21 -2.91 -17.81
C GLY A 200 6.96 -2.25 -18.44
N PRO A 201 6.74 -2.52 -19.73
CA PRO A 201 5.74 -1.82 -20.52
C PRO A 201 4.31 -2.05 -20.02
N THR A 202 3.99 -3.21 -19.46
CA THR A 202 2.66 -3.51 -18.91
C THR A 202 2.37 -2.62 -17.71
N VAL A 203 3.33 -2.45 -16.80
CA VAL A 203 3.20 -1.57 -15.62
C VAL A 203 3.08 -0.10 -16.04
N LYS A 204 3.85 0.33 -17.05
CA LYS A 204 3.75 1.69 -17.61
C LYS A 204 2.37 1.99 -18.19
N ALA A 205 1.73 1.01 -18.81
CA ALA A 205 0.39 1.15 -19.38
C ALA A 205 -0.73 1.15 -18.32
N PHE A 206 -0.45 0.69 -17.09
CA PHE A 206 -1.48 0.63 -16.06
C PHE A 206 -1.87 2.02 -15.53
N PRO A 207 -3.18 2.30 -15.38
CA PRO A 207 -3.66 3.44 -14.61
C PRO A 207 -3.33 3.26 -13.11
N MET A 208 -3.45 4.33 -12.33
CA MET A 208 -3.08 4.30 -10.91
C MET A 208 -3.83 3.25 -10.09
N ASN A 209 -5.12 3.00 -10.37
CA ASN A 209 -5.90 1.98 -9.66
C ASN A 209 -5.28 0.56 -9.78
N GLU A 210 -4.72 0.22 -10.93
CA GLU A 210 -4.03 -1.06 -11.17
C GLU A 210 -2.63 -1.07 -10.54
N ARG A 211 -1.92 0.07 -10.55
CA ARG A 211 -0.63 0.22 -9.87
C ARG A 211 -0.75 0.02 -8.35
N PHE A 212 -1.81 0.55 -7.75
CA PHE A 212 -2.12 0.33 -6.33
C PHE A 212 -2.32 -1.16 -6.02
N VAL A 213 -2.96 -1.93 -6.91
CA VAL A 213 -3.15 -3.39 -6.72
C VAL A 213 -1.80 -4.10 -6.63
N LEU A 214 -0.85 -3.79 -7.54
CA LEU A 214 0.48 -4.38 -7.51
C LEU A 214 1.21 -4.11 -6.20
N CYS A 215 1.28 -2.84 -5.79
CA CYS A 215 2.00 -2.45 -4.58
C CYS A 215 1.33 -2.97 -3.30
N ASN A 216 0.00 -2.98 -3.23
CA ASN A 216 -0.78 -3.44 -2.08
C ASN A 216 -0.43 -4.89 -1.73
N MET A 217 -0.39 -5.77 -2.73
CA MET A 217 -0.19 -7.20 -2.50
C MET A 217 1.28 -7.62 -2.34
N THR A 218 2.23 -6.68 -2.21
CA THR A 218 3.64 -7.05 -1.96
C THR A 218 3.86 -7.58 -0.54
N THR A 219 2.94 -7.31 0.39
CA THR A 219 2.96 -7.89 1.76
C THR A 219 2.90 -9.41 1.70
N GLU A 220 2.09 -9.95 0.80
CA GLU A 220 1.82 -11.38 0.62
C GLU A 220 3.02 -12.17 0.11
N MET A 221 4.08 -11.50 -0.35
CA MET A 221 5.38 -12.10 -0.70
C MET A 221 6.50 -11.71 0.26
N GLY A 222 6.17 -11.10 1.41
CA GLY A 222 7.10 -10.72 2.47
C GLY A 222 7.86 -9.42 2.25
N ALA A 223 7.50 -8.63 1.23
CA ALA A 223 8.19 -7.38 0.91
C ALA A 223 8.07 -6.35 2.03
N LYS A 224 9.11 -5.52 2.18
CA LYS A 224 9.05 -4.36 3.08
C LYS A 224 8.22 -3.23 2.46
N VAL A 225 8.39 -3.00 1.15
CA VAL A 225 7.67 -2.00 0.36
C VAL A 225 7.48 -2.49 -1.08
N GLY A 226 6.41 -2.04 -1.74
CA GLY A 226 6.20 -2.18 -3.18
C GLY A 226 6.18 -0.81 -3.83
N MET A 227 6.92 -0.60 -4.91
CA MET A 227 7.14 0.71 -5.52
C MET A 227 7.01 0.67 -7.05
N ILE A 228 6.47 1.75 -7.60
CA ILE A 228 6.39 2.01 -9.04
C ILE A 228 6.93 3.43 -9.29
N GLU A 229 7.58 3.63 -10.44
CA GLU A 229 8.09 4.94 -10.84
C GLU A 229 6.97 6.00 -10.85
N ALA A 230 7.29 7.22 -10.40
CA ALA A 230 6.37 8.34 -10.48
C ALA A 230 6.50 9.02 -11.84
N ASP A 231 5.63 8.67 -12.77
CA ASP A 231 5.61 9.16 -14.15
C ASP A 231 4.44 10.12 -14.42
N SER A 232 4.10 10.34 -15.70
CA SER A 232 2.99 11.22 -16.08
C SER A 232 1.63 10.74 -15.59
N VAL A 233 1.41 9.43 -15.45
CA VAL A 233 0.16 8.87 -14.92
C VAL A 233 0.03 9.22 -13.44
N THR A 234 1.12 9.07 -12.68
CA THR A 234 1.16 9.48 -11.27
C THR A 234 0.97 11.00 -11.12
N LYS A 235 1.58 11.80 -12.02
CA LYS A 235 1.41 13.26 -12.05
C LYS A 235 -0.04 13.66 -12.26
N GLU A 236 -0.72 13.04 -13.22
CA GLU A 236 -2.11 13.33 -13.52
C GLU A 236 -3.02 12.96 -12.35
N TYR A 237 -2.81 11.78 -11.77
CA TYR A 237 -3.56 11.34 -10.59
C TYR A 237 -3.42 12.31 -9.41
N LEU A 238 -2.21 12.79 -9.12
CA LEU A 238 -1.95 13.71 -8.00
C LEU A 238 -2.25 15.18 -8.32
N ALA A 239 -2.73 15.52 -9.52
CA ALA A 239 -2.95 16.91 -9.92
C ALA A 239 -3.93 17.64 -8.99
N HIS A 240 -4.92 16.93 -8.44
CA HIS A 240 -5.89 17.50 -7.50
C HIS A 240 -5.28 17.92 -6.16
N ALA A 241 -4.12 17.36 -5.79
CA ALA A 241 -3.45 17.66 -4.52
C ALA A 241 -2.73 19.02 -4.54
N GLY A 242 -2.46 19.57 -5.73
CA GLY A 242 -1.83 20.89 -5.91
C GLY A 242 -0.36 20.98 -5.47
N ALA A 243 0.25 19.87 -5.03
CA ALA A 243 1.66 19.83 -4.65
C ALA A 243 2.58 19.80 -5.90
N PRO A 244 3.81 20.36 -5.82
CA PRO A 244 4.80 20.23 -6.88
C PRO A 244 5.13 18.76 -7.17
N PHE A 245 4.93 18.34 -8.41
CA PHE A 245 5.27 16.99 -8.83
C PHE A 245 6.76 16.86 -9.12
N ARG A 246 7.42 15.92 -8.43
CA ARG A 246 8.81 15.53 -8.69
C ARG A 246 8.83 14.05 -9.10
N PRO A 247 9.16 13.72 -10.37
CA PRO A 247 9.25 12.33 -10.77
C PRO A 247 10.35 11.61 -9.98
N ILE A 248 10.20 10.30 -9.86
CA ILE A 248 11.22 9.43 -9.29
C ILE A 248 11.28 8.13 -10.06
N ASP A 249 12.50 7.75 -10.39
CA ASP A 249 12.86 6.43 -10.87
C ASP A 249 14.23 6.04 -10.27
N SER A 250 14.56 4.76 -10.26
CA SER A 250 15.91 4.21 -10.08
C SER A 250 16.87 4.78 -11.12
N ASP A 251 18.13 4.93 -10.76
CA ASP A 251 19.18 5.26 -11.73
C ASP A 251 19.35 4.12 -12.75
N GLU A 252 19.76 4.45 -13.98
CA GLU A 252 19.93 3.47 -15.07
C GLU A 252 20.86 2.30 -14.69
N GLU A 253 21.92 2.60 -13.93
CA GLU A 253 22.93 1.64 -13.46
C GLU A 253 22.69 1.15 -12.02
N ALA A 254 21.48 1.34 -11.48
CA ALA A 254 21.15 0.88 -10.13
C ALA A 254 21.23 -0.66 -10.04
N SER A 255 21.80 -1.16 -8.95
CA SER A 255 21.95 -2.61 -8.74
C SER A 255 20.73 -3.19 -8.03
N PHE A 256 20.22 -4.30 -8.54
CA PHE A 256 19.11 -5.04 -7.95
C PHE A 256 19.61 -6.38 -7.43
N ALA A 257 19.20 -6.77 -6.23
CA ALA A 257 19.60 -8.05 -5.63
C ALA A 257 19.06 -9.25 -6.41
N LYS A 258 17.89 -9.06 -7.04
CA LYS A 258 17.25 -10.06 -7.90
C LYS A 258 16.36 -9.38 -8.93
N THR A 259 16.26 -9.98 -10.11
CA THR A 259 15.30 -9.60 -11.15
C THR A 259 14.42 -10.79 -11.49
N PHE A 260 13.12 -10.57 -11.55
CA PHE A 260 12.15 -11.51 -12.10
C PHE A 260 11.53 -10.93 -13.35
N GLU A 261 11.41 -11.75 -14.39
CA GLU A 261 10.80 -11.37 -15.66
C GLU A 261 9.51 -12.15 -15.88
N PHE A 262 8.43 -11.43 -16.20
CA PHE A 262 7.12 -12.00 -16.44
C PHE A 262 6.62 -11.59 -17.82
N ASP A 263 6.33 -12.60 -18.64
CA ASP A 263 5.57 -12.45 -19.88
C ASP A 263 4.10 -12.77 -19.59
N VAL A 264 3.24 -11.75 -19.70
CA VAL A 264 1.81 -11.85 -19.41
C VAL A 264 0.95 -11.77 -20.67
N ASP A 265 1.55 -11.96 -21.85
CA ASP A 265 0.83 -11.92 -23.12
C ASP A 265 -0.25 -13.00 -23.18
N GLY A 266 -1.49 -12.58 -23.41
CA GLY A 266 -2.65 -13.48 -23.44
C GLY A 266 -3.01 -14.12 -22.09
N MET A 267 -2.43 -13.65 -20.97
CA MET A 267 -2.75 -14.19 -19.65
C MET A 267 -4.23 -13.95 -19.30
N GLY A 268 -4.92 -15.02 -18.90
CA GLY A 268 -6.30 -15.00 -18.44
C GLY A 268 -6.43 -14.77 -16.92
N PRO A 269 -7.68 -14.68 -16.41
CA PRO A 269 -7.96 -14.48 -15.00
C PRO A 269 -7.35 -15.55 -14.09
N GLN A 270 -6.95 -15.16 -12.88
CA GLN A 270 -6.27 -16.00 -11.90
C GLN A 270 -7.02 -16.03 -10.56
N VAL A 271 -6.87 -17.14 -9.82
CA VAL A 271 -7.43 -17.33 -8.48
C VAL A 271 -6.37 -17.86 -7.54
N ALA A 272 -6.18 -17.18 -6.40
CA ALA A 272 -5.45 -17.73 -5.27
C ALA A 272 -6.37 -18.66 -4.47
N CYS A 273 -6.03 -19.94 -4.41
CA CYS A 273 -6.80 -20.97 -3.73
C CYS A 273 -6.41 -21.07 -2.25
N PRO A 274 -7.33 -21.51 -1.37
CA PRO A 274 -7.00 -21.73 0.03
C PRO A 274 -5.81 -22.70 0.23
N SER A 275 -5.03 -22.56 1.30
CA SER A 275 -5.06 -21.51 2.34
C SER A 275 -3.90 -20.51 2.22
N ASN A 276 -3.29 -20.38 1.04
CA ASN A 276 -2.09 -19.58 0.82
C ASN A 276 -2.25 -18.68 -0.42
N PRO A 277 -1.96 -17.36 -0.35
CA PRO A 277 -2.04 -16.45 -1.50
C PRO A 277 -1.16 -16.87 -2.69
N ALA A 278 -0.09 -17.64 -2.47
CA ALA A 278 0.77 -18.20 -3.51
C ALA A 278 0.20 -19.45 -4.20
N ASN A 279 -0.90 -20.04 -3.70
CA ASN A 279 -1.54 -21.20 -4.33
C ASN A 279 -2.37 -20.77 -5.55
N LEU A 280 -1.67 -20.38 -6.61
CA LEU A 280 -2.25 -19.82 -7.82
C LEU A 280 -2.80 -20.91 -8.75
N LYS A 281 -4.00 -20.66 -9.28
CA LYS A 281 -4.56 -21.41 -10.41
C LYS A 281 -5.20 -20.46 -11.44
N PRO A 282 -5.14 -20.79 -12.73
CA PRO A 282 -6.06 -20.22 -13.72
C PRO A 282 -7.51 -20.44 -13.28
N VAL A 283 -8.41 -19.50 -13.61
CA VAL A 283 -9.84 -19.61 -13.27
C VAL A 283 -10.45 -20.91 -13.83
N GLU A 284 -10.01 -21.34 -15.01
CA GLU A 284 -10.50 -22.53 -15.70
C GLU A 284 -10.27 -23.82 -14.89
N ASP A 285 -9.17 -23.88 -14.14
CA ASP A 285 -8.81 -25.05 -13.32
C ASP A 285 -9.68 -25.20 -12.06
N VAL A 286 -10.41 -24.16 -11.69
CA VAL A 286 -11.28 -24.11 -10.51
C VAL A 286 -12.75 -23.85 -10.87
N GLU A 287 -13.07 -23.86 -12.16
CA GLU A 287 -14.43 -23.70 -12.64
C GLU A 287 -15.35 -24.77 -12.05
N GLY A 288 -16.58 -24.37 -11.70
CA GLY A 288 -17.56 -25.25 -11.05
C GLY A 288 -17.40 -25.37 -9.53
N THR A 289 -16.38 -24.75 -8.93
CA THR A 289 -16.28 -24.63 -7.47
C THR A 289 -17.46 -23.83 -6.95
N LYS A 290 -18.25 -24.43 -6.05
CA LYS A 290 -19.39 -23.75 -5.42
C LYS A 290 -18.89 -22.73 -4.39
N ILE A 291 -19.55 -21.58 -4.36
CA ILE A 291 -19.32 -20.54 -3.35
C ILE A 291 -20.63 -20.22 -2.64
N ASP A 292 -20.55 -19.94 -1.34
CA ASP A 292 -21.69 -19.48 -0.54
C ASP A 292 -21.71 -17.95 -0.40
N VAL A 293 -20.53 -17.33 -0.48
CA VAL A 293 -20.33 -15.88 -0.33
C VAL A 293 -19.37 -15.39 -1.40
N ALA A 294 -19.72 -14.30 -2.06
CA ALA A 294 -18.81 -13.49 -2.88
C ALA A 294 -18.71 -12.11 -2.22
N PHE A 295 -17.49 -11.55 -2.16
CA PHE A 295 -17.26 -10.23 -1.58
C PHE A 295 -16.49 -9.39 -2.58
N LEU A 296 -17.03 -8.21 -2.90
CA LEU A 296 -16.41 -7.22 -3.77
C LEU A 296 -16.15 -5.94 -2.98
N GLY A 297 -14.90 -5.46 -3.04
CA GLY A 297 -14.50 -4.22 -2.38
C GLY A 297 -13.62 -4.45 -1.17
N SER A 298 -12.31 -4.51 -1.38
CA SER A 298 -11.29 -4.52 -0.31
C SER A 298 -10.27 -3.40 -0.50
N CYS A 299 -9.25 -3.32 0.36
CA CYS A 299 -8.13 -2.39 0.18
C CYS A 299 -7.40 -2.60 -1.17
N THR A 300 -7.49 -3.79 -1.75
CA THR A 300 -6.90 -4.10 -3.06
C THR A 300 -7.77 -3.63 -4.22
N ASN A 301 -9.10 -3.86 -4.19
CA ASN A 301 -9.99 -3.69 -5.34
C ASN A 301 -11.39 -3.17 -4.95
N ALA A 302 -11.47 -1.91 -4.54
CA ALA A 302 -12.74 -1.23 -4.18
C ALA A 302 -12.93 0.12 -4.89
N ARG A 303 -12.12 0.41 -5.90
CA ARG A 303 -12.14 1.68 -6.61
C ARG A 303 -13.27 1.70 -7.64
N ILE A 304 -13.61 2.90 -8.13
CA ILE A 304 -14.73 3.07 -9.06
C ILE A 304 -14.56 2.24 -10.35
N GLU A 305 -13.33 2.03 -10.80
CA GLU A 305 -12.99 1.16 -11.92
C GLU A 305 -13.36 -0.30 -11.61
N ASP A 306 -13.01 -0.82 -10.43
CA ASP A 306 -13.34 -2.19 -10.00
C ASP A 306 -14.87 -2.40 -9.96
N LEU A 307 -15.59 -1.42 -9.38
CA LEU A 307 -17.05 -1.47 -9.29
C LEU A 307 -17.73 -1.37 -10.66
N ARG A 308 -17.18 -0.58 -11.60
CA ARG A 308 -17.71 -0.49 -12.97
C ARG A 308 -17.56 -1.82 -13.71
N ILE A 309 -16.40 -2.48 -13.59
CA ILE A 309 -16.17 -3.79 -14.20
C ILE A 309 -17.18 -4.81 -13.65
N ALA A 310 -17.33 -4.88 -12.32
CA ALA A 310 -18.29 -5.79 -11.71
C ALA A 310 -19.74 -5.48 -12.12
N ALA A 311 -20.13 -4.20 -12.15
CA ALA A 311 -21.46 -3.77 -12.57
C ALA A 311 -21.74 -4.08 -14.04
N GLU A 312 -20.73 -4.02 -14.91
CA GLU A 312 -20.84 -4.43 -16.31
C GLU A 312 -21.07 -5.94 -16.44
N LEU A 313 -20.30 -6.74 -15.71
CA LEU A 313 -20.42 -8.21 -15.71
C LEU A 313 -21.75 -8.70 -15.14
N LEU A 314 -22.30 -8.00 -14.14
CA LEU A 314 -23.56 -8.36 -13.49
C LEU A 314 -24.79 -7.70 -14.14
N ARG A 315 -24.62 -6.93 -15.21
CA ARG A 315 -25.71 -6.18 -15.84
C ARG A 315 -26.77 -7.12 -16.42
N GLY A 316 -27.98 -7.06 -15.87
CA GLY A 316 -29.10 -7.90 -16.30
C GLY A 316 -29.10 -9.29 -15.66
N GLU A 317 -28.06 -9.62 -14.90
CA GLU A 317 -27.94 -10.87 -14.17
C GLU A 317 -28.57 -10.76 -12.78
N LYS A 318 -28.85 -11.93 -12.17
CA LYS A 318 -29.24 -12.03 -10.76
C LYS A 318 -28.22 -12.87 -10.02
N VAL A 319 -27.89 -12.47 -8.80
CA VAL A 319 -27.08 -13.30 -7.89
C VAL A 319 -27.75 -14.67 -7.76
N ALA A 320 -26.95 -15.73 -7.90
CA ALA A 320 -27.43 -17.09 -7.86
C ALA A 320 -28.11 -17.40 -6.51
N ALA A 321 -29.17 -18.23 -6.56
CA ALA A 321 -29.89 -18.62 -5.35
C ALA A 321 -28.94 -19.35 -4.37
N GLY A 322 -28.94 -18.93 -3.10
CA GLY A 322 -28.06 -19.47 -2.06
C GLY A 322 -26.70 -18.77 -1.94
N VAL A 323 -26.35 -17.85 -2.85
CA VAL A 323 -25.14 -17.04 -2.76
C VAL A 323 -25.45 -15.70 -2.12
N ARG A 324 -24.64 -15.32 -1.13
CA ARG A 324 -24.59 -13.94 -0.60
C ARG A 324 -23.52 -13.15 -1.34
N PHE A 325 -23.90 -12.05 -1.98
CA PHE A 325 -22.98 -11.07 -2.58
C PHE A 325 -23.04 -9.76 -1.79
#